data_AF-A0AAW1E2E6-F1
#
_entry.id   AF-A0AAW1E2E6-F1
#
_cell.length_a   1.000
_cell.length_b   1.000
_cell.length_c   1.000
_cell.angle_alpha   90.00
_cell.angle_beta   90.00
_cell.angle_gamma   90.00
#
_symmetry.space_group_name_H-M   'P 1'
#
loop_
_entity.id
_entity.type
_entity.pdbx_description
1 polymer ?
#
loop_
_entity_poly.entity_id
_entity_poly.type
_entity_poly.pdbx_seq_one_letter_code
_entity_poly.pdbx_strand_id
1 'polypeptide(L)'
;MSSGCLSLTQRVITWLKQTFTEADKNGDCSLSIGEVMQLLHKLNVNLPRQKVKQMFKEADTDDNQGALGFEEFCSFYKMMSTRRDLYLLMLAYSNHKDHLDADDLARFLETEQKMTKVTKEHCLEIINKFEPCSENQKEGVLGIDGITNYMRSPAGDIFNPEHYNVSQDMNQPLCNYFIASSHNTYLMGDQLMSQSRVDMYAWVLQAGCRCVEVDCWDGQDGEPIVHHGYTLTSKILFKDVIETINKYAFIKSDYPVILSIENHCSVPQQKKMAQYLTEILGDKLELSNIKADESGRLPSPAILKGKILVKVESELKRKA
;
A
#
# COMPACT_ATOMS: atom_id res chain seq x y z
N MET A 1 -11.42 32.91 -31.94
CA MET A 1 -10.21 32.61 -32.72
C MET A 1 -9.50 31.45 -32.03
N SER A 2 -9.33 30.35 -32.77
CA SER A 2 -8.61 29.11 -32.44
C SER A 2 -9.07 28.33 -31.19
N SER A 3 -10.17 27.60 -31.35
CA SER A 3 -10.48 26.38 -30.60
C SER A 3 -9.35 25.37 -30.78
N GLY A 4 -8.43 25.30 -29.80
CA GLY A 4 -7.39 24.28 -29.73
C GLY A 4 -8.02 22.89 -29.56
N CYS A 5 -8.28 22.22 -30.68
CA CYS A 5 -8.80 20.87 -30.70
C CYS A 5 -7.68 19.90 -30.27
N LEU A 6 -7.69 19.51 -28.98
CA LEU A 6 -6.93 18.37 -28.48
C LEU A 6 -7.30 17.13 -29.32
N SER A 7 -6.43 16.72 -30.24
CA SER A 7 -6.67 15.52 -31.05
C SER A 7 -6.57 14.29 -30.15
N LEU A 8 -7.61 13.45 -30.17
CA LEU A 8 -7.58 12.18 -29.45
C LEU A 8 -6.66 11.21 -30.21
N THR A 9 -5.83 10.46 -29.50
CA THR A 9 -4.96 9.46 -30.14
C THR A 9 -5.79 8.40 -30.86
N GLN A 10 -5.29 7.84 -31.97
CA GLN A 10 -6.02 6.85 -32.77
C GLN A 10 -6.54 5.66 -31.94
N ARG A 11 -5.82 5.25 -30.89
CA ARG A 11 -6.23 4.15 -29.99
C ARG A 11 -7.30 4.59 -28.98
N VAL A 12 -7.22 5.80 -28.46
CA VAL A 12 -8.30 6.38 -27.64
C VAL A 12 -9.56 6.56 -28.48
N ILE A 13 -9.42 6.99 -29.74
CA ILE A 13 -10.54 7.03 -30.69
C ILE A 13 -11.09 5.62 -30.94
N THR A 14 -10.25 4.60 -31.15
CA THR A 14 -10.72 3.21 -31.34
C THR A 14 -11.46 2.69 -30.12
N TRP A 15 -10.94 2.91 -28.92
CA TRP A 15 -11.59 2.50 -27.68
C TRP A 15 -12.88 3.29 -27.42
N LEU A 16 -12.88 4.60 -27.70
CA LEU A 16 -14.08 5.43 -27.58
C LEU A 16 -15.15 5.00 -28.59
N LYS A 17 -14.77 4.63 -29.81
CA LYS A 17 -15.70 4.06 -30.81
C LYS A 17 -16.32 2.77 -30.30
N GLN A 18 -15.50 1.84 -29.79
CA GLN A 18 -16.01 0.60 -29.22
C GLN A 18 -16.93 0.87 -28.01
N THR A 19 -16.52 1.75 -27.11
CA THR A 19 -17.28 2.13 -25.91
C THR A 19 -18.61 2.79 -26.28
N PHE A 20 -18.60 3.66 -27.28
CA PHE A 20 -19.79 4.29 -27.84
C PHE A 20 -20.75 3.25 -28.41
N THR A 21 -20.26 2.34 -29.27
CA THR A 21 -21.07 1.25 -29.84
C THR A 21 -21.60 0.28 -28.77
N GLU A 22 -20.84 0.01 -27.71
CA GLU A 22 -21.33 -0.83 -26.61
C GLU A 22 -22.38 -0.15 -25.74
N ALA A 23 -22.32 1.18 -25.65
CA ALA A 23 -23.24 2.00 -24.87
C ALA A 23 -24.55 2.31 -25.61
N ASP A 24 -24.49 2.43 -26.94
CA ASP A 24 -25.63 2.58 -27.84
C ASP A 24 -26.44 1.27 -27.88
N LYS A 25 -27.49 1.17 -27.06
CA LYS A 25 -28.28 -0.05 -26.89
C LYS A 25 -29.38 -0.17 -27.93
N ASN A 26 -29.90 0.96 -28.39
CA ASN A 26 -30.99 1.00 -29.37
C ASN A 26 -30.47 1.03 -30.82
N GLY A 27 -29.16 1.23 -31.03
CA GLY A 27 -28.50 1.21 -32.33
C GLY A 27 -28.79 2.45 -33.17
N ASP A 28 -29.18 3.57 -32.55
CA ASP A 28 -29.55 4.79 -33.25
C ASP A 28 -28.34 5.67 -33.65
N CYS A 29 -27.13 5.18 -33.39
CA CYS A 29 -25.86 5.86 -33.62
C CYS A 29 -25.68 7.15 -32.81
N SER A 30 -26.41 7.28 -31.70
CA SER A 30 -26.31 8.35 -30.72
C SER A 30 -26.42 7.78 -29.30
N LEU A 31 -26.12 8.58 -28.28
CA LEU A 31 -26.26 8.16 -26.89
C LEU A 31 -27.24 9.07 -26.15
N SER A 32 -28.33 8.48 -25.66
CA SER A 32 -29.23 9.15 -24.75
C SER A 32 -28.60 9.37 -23.37
N ILE A 33 -29.15 10.31 -22.59
CA ILE A 33 -28.73 10.51 -21.19
C ILE A 33 -28.85 9.24 -20.34
N GLY A 34 -29.80 8.35 -20.67
CA GLY A 34 -29.98 7.07 -20.00
C GLY A 34 -28.80 6.12 -20.25
N GLU A 35 -28.37 6.01 -21.51
CA GLU A 35 -27.23 5.18 -21.92
C GLU A 35 -25.91 5.72 -21.37
N VAL A 36 -25.73 7.04 -21.39
CA VAL A 36 -24.57 7.70 -20.75
C VAL A 36 -24.52 7.37 -19.26
N MET A 37 -25.64 7.43 -18.54
CA MET A 37 -25.66 7.09 -17.11
C MET A 37 -25.31 5.62 -16.84
N GLN A 38 -25.79 4.70 -17.67
CA GLN A 38 -25.44 3.28 -17.56
C GLN A 38 -23.96 3.03 -17.87
N LEU A 39 -23.44 3.72 -18.89
CA LEU A 39 -22.03 3.67 -19.24
C LEU A 39 -21.14 4.14 -18.08
N LEU A 40 -21.48 5.28 -17.45
CA LEU A 40 -20.73 5.78 -16.29
C LEU A 40 -20.71 4.78 -15.14
N HIS A 41 -21.85 4.12 -14.87
CA HIS A 41 -21.91 3.06 -13.88
C HIS A 41 -21.02 1.86 -14.27
N LYS A 42 -21.02 1.45 -15.54
CA LYS A 42 -20.15 0.37 -16.06
C LYS A 42 -18.66 0.72 -15.96
N LEU A 43 -18.32 1.99 -16.15
CA LEU A 43 -16.94 2.52 -16.02
C LEU A 43 -16.54 2.83 -14.57
N ASN A 44 -17.40 2.50 -13.59
CA ASN A 44 -17.19 2.79 -12.17
C ASN A 44 -16.95 4.29 -11.88
N VAL A 45 -17.58 5.17 -12.68
CA VAL A 45 -17.53 6.62 -12.52
C VAL A 45 -18.70 7.07 -11.66
N ASN A 46 -18.40 7.53 -10.44
CA ASN A 46 -19.42 8.00 -9.50
C ASN A 46 -19.55 9.53 -9.53
N LEU A 47 -20.48 10.04 -10.34
CA LEU A 47 -20.79 11.47 -10.44
C LEU A 47 -22.25 11.74 -10.08
N PRO A 48 -22.56 12.86 -9.38
CA PRO A 48 -23.95 13.24 -9.12
C PRO A 48 -24.74 13.37 -10.42
N ARG A 49 -25.96 12.81 -10.45
CA ARG A 49 -26.85 12.83 -11.63
C ARG A 49 -27.03 14.22 -12.24
N GLN A 50 -27.11 15.26 -11.41
CA GLN A 50 -27.24 16.65 -11.87
C GLN A 50 -26.00 17.12 -12.63
N LYS A 51 -24.80 16.72 -12.19
CA LYS A 51 -23.55 17.09 -12.86
C LYS A 51 -23.42 16.42 -14.21
N VAL A 52 -23.77 15.13 -14.30
CA VAL A 52 -23.79 14.39 -15.58
C VAL A 52 -24.77 15.02 -16.57
N LYS A 53 -25.99 15.39 -16.12
CA LYS A 53 -26.97 16.09 -16.97
C LYS A 53 -26.47 17.43 -17.48
N GLN A 54 -25.78 18.19 -16.63
CA GLN A 54 -25.18 19.47 -17.03
C GLN A 54 -24.11 19.24 -18.11
N MET A 55 -23.19 18.31 -17.88
CA MET A 55 -22.12 17.99 -18.82
C MET A 55 -22.66 17.43 -20.14
N PHE A 56 -23.73 16.65 -20.10
CA PHE A 56 -24.42 16.17 -21.29
C PHE A 56 -24.91 17.35 -22.14
N LYS A 57 -25.63 18.30 -21.52
CA LYS A 57 -26.11 19.51 -22.21
C LYS A 57 -24.98 20.42 -22.73
N GLU A 58 -23.84 20.44 -22.05
CA GLU A 58 -22.68 21.21 -22.49
C GLU A 58 -21.98 20.56 -23.70
N ALA A 59 -22.12 19.24 -23.89
CA ALA A 59 -21.56 18.50 -25.02
C ALA A 59 -22.52 18.37 -26.21
N ASP A 60 -23.83 18.39 -25.96
CA ASP A 60 -24.94 18.34 -26.92
C ASP A 60 -25.08 19.71 -27.61
N THR A 61 -24.30 19.90 -28.67
CA THR A 61 -24.10 21.19 -29.36
C THR A 61 -24.67 21.23 -30.76
N ASP A 62 -25.12 20.08 -31.28
CA ASP A 62 -25.75 19.97 -32.59
C ASP A 62 -27.22 20.45 -32.59
N ASP A 63 -27.82 20.47 -33.79
CA ASP A 63 -29.22 20.87 -33.97
C ASP A 63 -30.22 19.79 -33.49
N ASN A 64 -29.76 18.58 -33.15
CA ASN A 64 -30.56 17.42 -32.77
C ASN A 64 -30.43 17.09 -31.27
N GLN A 65 -30.86 18.07 -30.48
CA GLN A 65 -30.78 18.06 -29.02
C GLN A 65 -31.44 16.83 -28.37
N GLY A 66 -30.77 16.26 -27.37
CA GLY A 66 -31.27 15.18 -26.52
C GLY A 66 -30.52 13.85 -26.65
N ALA A 67 -29.56 13.76 -27.56
CA ALA A 67 -28.68 12.61 -27.74
C ALA A 67 -27.27 13.08 -28.14
N LEU A 68 -26.23 12.33 -27.78
CA LEU A 68 -24.85 12.66 -28.18
C LEU A 68 -24.43 11.82 -29.37
N GLY A 69 -24.07 12.46 -30.48
CA GLY A 69 -23.33 11.81 -31.55
C GLY A 69 -21.92 11.40 -31.11
N PHE A 70 -21.19 10.65 -31.93
CA PHE A 70 -19.84 10.18 -31.55
C PHE A 70 -18.86 11.30 -31.20
N GLU A 71 -18.89 12.41 -31.95
CA GLU A 71 -18.02 13.57 -31.70
C GLU A 71 -18.37 14.30 -30.39
N GLU A 72 -19.66 14.42 -30.09
CA GLU A 72 -20.16 15.02 -28.85
C GLU A 72 -19.91 14.09 -27.66
N PHE A 73 -20.03 12.78 -27.84
CA PHE A 73 -19.62 11.79 -26.85
C PHE A 73 -18.12 11.89 -26.55
N CYS A 74 -17.27 12.10 -27.56
CA CYS A 74 -15.84 12.34 -27.34
C CYS A 74 -15.63 13.61 -26.51
N SER A 75 -16.37 14.68 -26.78
CA SER A 75 -16.33 15.93 -25.99
C SER A 75 -16.81 15.71 -24.56
N PHE A 76 -17.95 15.04 -24.38
CA PHE A 76 -18.48 14.64 -23.08
C PHE A 76 -17.46 13.82 -22.28
N TYR A 77 -16.86 12.80 -22.91
CA TYR A 77 -15.84 11.95 -22.32
C TYR A 77 -14.60 12.75 -21.91
N LYS A 78 -14.15 13.70 -22.73
CA LYS A 78 -13.05 14.61 -22.38
C LYS A 78 -13.40 15.44 -21.15
N MET A 79 -14.61 16.00 -21.08
CA MET A 79 -15.02 16.82 -19.93
C MET A 79 -15.08 16.03 -18.61
N MET A 80 -15.42 14.73 -18.65
CA MET A 80 -15.43 13.87 -17.47
C MET A 80 -14.06 13.28 -17.12
N SER A 81 -13.22 12.98 -18.11
CA SER A 81 -11.94 12.30 -17.91
C SER A 81 -10.77 13.24 -17.70
N THR A 82 -10.87 14.50 -18.14
CA THR A 82 -9.81 15.49 -17.96
C THR A 82 -9.80 15.98 -16.52
N ARG A 83 -8.77 15.62 -15.74
CA ARG A 83 -8.61 16.27 -14.43
C ARG A 83 -8.21 17.73 -14.64
N ARG A 84 -9.11 18.64 -14.28
CA ARG A 84 -8.93 20.09 -14.46
C ARG A 84 -7.66 20.61 -13.78
N ASP A 85 -7.28 20.06 -12.65
CA ASP A 85 -6.06 20.43 -11.92
C ASP A 85 -4.79 20.07 -12.70
N LEU A 86 -4.70 18.85 -13.26
CA LEU A 86 -3.58 18.44 -14.11
C LEU A 86 -3.51 19.25 -15.41
N TYR A 87 -4.67 19.57 -15.99
CA TYR A 87 -4.73 20.41 -17.18
C TYR A 87 -4.23 21.83 -16.92
N LEU A 88 -4.62 22.43 -15.79
CA LEU A 88 -4.13 23.76 -15.39
C LEU A 88 -2.63 23.75 -15.09
N LEU A 89 -2.12 22.70 -14.44
CA LEU A 89 -0.68 22.50 -14.24
C LEU A 89 0.05 22.40 -15.58
N MET A 90 -0.45 21.58 -16.51
CA MET A 90 0.11 21.44 -17.85
C MET A 90 0.19 22.81 -18.55
N LEU A 91 -0.91 23.57 -18.58
CA LEU A 91 -0.93 24.91 -19.18
C LEU A 91 0.05 25.90 -18.54
N ALA A 92 0.22 25.82 -17.22
CA ALA A 92 1.13 26.70 -16.49
C ALA A 92 2.60 26.44 -16.87
N TYR A 93 2.98 25.17 -17.05
CA TYR A 93 4.35 24.78 -17.36
C TYR A 93 4.66 24.77 -18.87
N SER A 94 3.64 24.57 -19.70
CA SER A 94 3.74 24.55 -21.16
C SER A 94 3.67 25.94 -21.81
N ASN A 95 3.56 27.02 -21.03
CA ASN A 95 3.30 28.37 -21.53
C ASN A 95 2.06 28.41 -22.46
N HIS A 96 0.95 27.82 -22.00
CA HIS A 96 -0.34 27.73 -22.70
C HIS A 96 -0.39 26.83 -23.94
N LYS A 97 0.60 25.98 -24.18
CA LYS A 97 0.50 24.87 -25.14
C LYS A 97 -0.36 23.73 -24.59
N ASP A 98 -0.89 22.89 -25.46
CA ASP A 98 -1.70 21.71 -25.12
C ASP A 98 -0.88 20.45 -24.79
N HIS A 99 0.44 20.60 -24.67
CA HIS A 99 1.42 19.54 -24.36
C HIS A 99 2.63 20.12 -23.62
N LEU A 100 3.41 19.27 -22.96
CA LEU A 100 4.73 19.60 -22.39
C LEU A 100 5.81 19.00 -23.29
N ASP A 101 6.78 19.81 -23.72
CA ASP A 101 8.02 19.24 -24.25
C ASP A 101 8.95 18.75 -23.10
N ALA A 102 10.07 18.14 -23.45
CA ALA A 102 11.01 17.62 -22.45
C ALA A 102 11.54 18.70 -21.49
N ASP A 103 11.70 19.94 -21.96
CA ASP A 103 12.22 21.04 -21.14
C ASP A 103 11.11 21.61 -20.24
N ASP A 104 9.86 21.65 -20.71
CA ASP A 104 8.68 21.96 -19.88
C ASP A 104 8.47 20.92 -18.78
N LEU A 105 8.58 19.64 -19.12
CA LEU A 105 8.46 18.52 -18.19
C LEU A 105 9.56 18.56 -17.13
N ALA A 106 10.80 18.88 -17.51
CA ALA A 106 11.89 19.02 -16.57
C ALA A 106 11.58 20.09 -15.51
N ARG A 107 11.11 21.27 -15.94
CA ARG A 107 10.71 22.35 -15.01
C ARG A 107 9.59 21.93 -14.08
N PHE A 108 8.59 21.18 -14.58
CA PHE A 108 7.51 20.64 -13.75
C PHE A 108 8.04 19.68 -12.68
N LEU A 109 8.91 18.74 -13.05
CA LEU A 109 9.46 17.75 -12.12
C LEU A 109 10.35 18.40 -11.05
N GLU A 110 11.15 19.40 -11.42
CA GLU A 110 11.99 20.14 -10.47
C GLU A 110 11.17 21.05 -9.55
N THR A 111 10.20 21.77 -10.11
CA THR A 111 9.48 22.83 -9.38
C THR A 111 8.32 22.27 -8.56
N GLU A 112 7.47 21.43 -9.14
CA GLU A 112 6.29 20.87 -8.46
C GLU A 112 6.62 19.58 -7.74
N GLN A 113 7.31 18.64 -8.41
CA GLN A 113 7.62 17.32 -7.82
C GLN A 113 8.88 17.33 -6.95
N LYS A 114 9.59 18.47 -6.89
CA LYS A 114 10.83 18.66 -6.10
C LYS A 114 11.91 17.62 -6.38
N MET A 115 11.90 17.05 -7.59
CA MET A 115 12.93 16.11 -8.02
C MET A 115 14.26 16.85 -8.21
N THR A 116 15.36 16.19 -7.86
CA THR A 116 16.71 16.76 -8.06
C THR A 116 17.39 16.05 -9.23
N LYS A 117 18.25 16.79 -9.95
CA LYS A 117 19.04 16.26 -11.09
C LYS A 117 18.17 15.68 -12.21
N VAL A 118 17.07 16.35 -12.54
CA VAL A 118 16.22 15.94 -13.67
C VAL A 118 16.99 16.16 -14.96
N THR A 119 17.21 15.10 -15.73
CA THR A 119 17.90 15.18 -17.03
C THR A 119 16.90 15.16 -18.18
N LYS A 120 17.31 15.71 -19.33
CA LYS A 120 16.49 15.68 -20.54
C LYS A 120 16.21 14.24 -20.98
N GLU A 121 17.19 13.36 -20.84
CA GLU A 121 17.06 11.93 -21.13
C GLU A 121 15.97 11.30 -20.26
N HIS A 122 15.94 11.62 -18.96
CA HIS A 122 14.91 11.12 -18.04
C HIS A 122 13.50 11.61 -18.44
N CYS A 123 13.38 12.88 -18.83
CA CYS A 123 12.12 13.41 -19.34
C CYS A 123 11.66 12.68 -20.62
N LEU A 124 12.58 12.40 -21.54
CA LEU A 124 12.28 11.64 -22.76
C LEU A 124 11.90 10.18 -22.46
N GLU A 125 12.49 9.54 -21.45
CA GLU A 125 12.07 8.23 -20.97
C GLU A 125 10.64 8.24 -20.44
N ILE A 126 10.28 9.27 -19.65
CA ILE A 126 8.90 9.48 -19.17
C ILE A 126 7.96 9.64 -20.37
N ILE A 127 8.30 10.52 -21.32
CA ILE A 127 7.50 10.74 -22.53
C ILE A 127 7.28 9.42 -23.28
N ASN A 128 8.35 8.71 -23.62
CA ASN A 128 8.27 7.45 -24.35
C ASN A 128 7.47 6.37 -23.63
N LYS A 129 7.46 6.38 -22.29
CA LYS A 129 6.77 5.39 -21.47
C LYS A 129 5.28 5.70 -21.27
N PHE A 130 4.93 6.97 -21.07
CA PHE A 130 3.59 7.35 -20.59
C PHE A 130 2.74 8.05 -21.65
N GLU A 131 3.34 8.66 -22.67
CA GLU A 131 2.61 9.29 -23.77
C GLU A 131 1.94 8.21 -24.63
N PRO A 132 0.60 8.22 -24.80
CA PRO A 132 -0.09 7.19 -25.60
C PRO A 132 0.04 7.40 -27.12
N CYS A 133 0.35 8.62 -27.59
CA CYS A 133 0.44 8.95 -29.02
C CYS A 133 1.86 8.74 -29.56
N SER A 134 2.02 7.87 -30.56
CA SER A 134 3.35 7.61 -31.15
C SER A 134 3.94 8.80 -31.90
N GLU A 135 3.10 9.66 -32.47
CA GLU A 135 3.52 10.93 -33.08
C GLU A 135 4.10 11.87 -32.02
N ASN A 136 3.40 12.06 -30.90
CA ASN A 136 3.88 12.88 -29.78
C ASN A 136 5.17 12.30 -29.16
N GLN A 137 5.28 10.98 -29.05
CA GLN A 137 6.52 10.33 -28.60
C GLN A 137 7.71 10.67 -29.51
N LYS A 138 7.51 10.64 -30.84
CA LYS A 138 8.55 10.99 -31.83
C LYS A 138 8.94 12.48 -31.74
N GLU A 139 7.97 13.34 -31.46
CA GLU A 139 8.19 14.77 -31.26
C GLU A 139 8.76 15.10 -29.87
N GLY A 140 8.78 14.14 -28.95
CA GLY A 140 9.30 14.33 -27.60
C GLY A 140 8.38 15.21 -26.75
N VAL A 141 7.07 15.06 -26.90
CA VAL A 141 6.05 15.84 -26.17
C VAL A 141 5.08 14.93 -25.40
N LEU A 142 4.61 15.43 -24.25
CA LEU A 142 3.69 14.76 -23.34
C LEU A 142 2.36 15.52 -23.29
N GLY A 143 1.28 14.89 -23.75
CA GLY A 143 -0.07 15.45 -23.71
C GLY A 143 -0.76 15.25 -22.36
N ILE A 144 -2.01 15.73 -22.26
CA ILE A 144 -2.83 15.63 -21.03
C ILE A 144 -3.05 14.18 -20.56
N ASP A 145 -3.20 13.24 -21.49
CA ASP A 145 -3.32 11.82 -21.17
C ASP A 145 -1.99 11.25 -20.66
N GLY A 146 -0.87 11.67 -21.27
CA GLY A 146 0.47 11.27 -20.86
C GLY A 146 0.83 11.73 -19.45
N ILE A 147 0.61 13.01 -19.12
CA ILE A 147 0.82 13.52 -17.75
C ILE A 147 -0.13 12.84 -16.75
N THR A 148 -1.38 12.57 -17.13
CA THR A 148 -2.33 11.85 -16.27
C THR A 148 -1.84 10.42 -15.99
N ASN A 149 -1.31 9.72 -17.00
CA ASN A 149 -0.75 8.38 -16.85
C ASN A 149 0.51 8.40 -15.97
N TYR A 150 1.40 9.38 -16.17
CA TYR A 150 2.59 9.55 -15.34
C TYR A 150 2.23 9.76 -13.86
N MET A 151 1.33 10.69 -13.57
CA MET A 151 0.90 11.02 -12.21
C MET A 151 0.13 9.89 -11.50
N ARG A 152 -0.40 8.92 -12.25
CA ARG A 152 -1.04 7.70 -11.70
C ARG A 152 -0.08 6.52 -11.60
N SER A 153 1.14 6.65 -12.13
CA SER A 153 2.15 5.61 -12.07
C SER A 153 2.85 5.58 -10.70
N PRO A 154 3.61 4.52 -10.37
CA PRO A 154 4.42 4.51 -9.16
C PRO A 154 5.41 5.68 -9.03
N ALA A 155 5.78 6.34 -10.14
CA ALA A 155 6.64 7.53 -10.10
C ALA A 155 5.89 8.78 -9.61
N GLY A 156 4.55 8.78 -9.67
CA GLY A 156 3.68 9.82 -9.10
C GLY A 156 3.06 9.43 -7.77
N ASP A 157 3.50 8.32 -7.15
CA ASP A 157 3.02 7.94 -5.82
C ASP A 157 3.52 8.97 -4.78
N ILE A 158 2.67 9.24 -3.78
CA ILE A 158 3.02 10.08 -2.64
C ILE A 158 4.10 9.42 -1.76
N PHE A 159 4.21 8.09 -1.81
CA PHE A 159 5.28 7.36 -1.15
C PHE A 159 6.56 7.41 -1.98
N ASN A 160 7.68 7.80 -1.35
CA ASN A 160 9.00 7.73 -1.97
C ASN A 160 9.31 6.26 -2.34
N PRO A 161 9.48 5.92 -3.64
CA PRO A 161 9.76 4.56 -4.05
C PRO A 161 11.05 3.97 -3.47
N GLU A 162 12.03 4.82 -3.10
CA GLU A 162 13.26 4.38 -2.42
C GLU A 162 12.97 3.75 -1.05
N HIS A 163 11.85 4.10 -0.43
CA HIS A 163 11.43 3.58 0.88
C HIS A 163 10.55 2.32 0.78
N TYR A 164 10.30 1.79 -0.42
CA TYR A 164 9.68 0.47 -0.57
C TYR A 164 10.62 -0.68 -0.19
N ASN A 165 11.92 -0.43 -0.21
CA ASN A 165 12.95 -1.32 0.30
C ASN A 165 13.62 -0.73 1.54
N VAL A 166 14.38 -1.56 2.25
CA VAL A 166 15.15 -1.11 3.42
C VAL A 166 16.23 -0.14 2.97
N SER A 167 16.05 1.15 3.28
CA SER A 167 16.97 2.23 2.91
C SER A 167 17.82 2.75 4.09
N GLN A 168 17.48 2.35 5.31
CA GLN A 168 18.16 2.78 6.53
C GLN A 168 19.42 1.95 6.79
N ASP A 169 20.39 2.52 7.52
CA ASP A 169 21.50 1.73 8.05
C ASP A 169 20.98 0.76 9.11
N MET A 170 21.13 -0.55 8.87
CA MET A 170 20.65 -1.62 9.76
C MET A 170 21.77 -2.20 10.65
N ASN A 171 22.92 -1.53 10.72
CA ASN A 171 24.08 -1.93 11.51
C ASN A 171 24.23 -1.17 12.83
N GLN A 172 23.34 -0.23 13.13
CA GLN A 172 23.33 0.44 14.44
C GLN A 172 22.81 -0.52 15.52
N PRO A 173 23.10 -0.26 16.81
CA PRO A 173 22.54 -1.04 17.91
C PRO A 173 21.01 -1.07 17.89
N LEU A 174 20.39 -2.19 18.32
CA LEU A 174 18.93 -2.37 18.35
C LEU A 174 18.17 -1.20 19.02
N CYS A 175 18.74 -0.57 20.05
CA CYS A 175 18.13 0.55 20.76
C CYS A 175 17.98 1.84 19.93
N ASN A 176 18.53 1.90 18.72
CA ASN A 176 18.46 3.05 17.84
C ASN A 176 17.27 2.99 16.85
N TYR A 177 16.44 1.94 16.92
CA TYR A 177 15.32 1.73 16.00
C TYR A 177 13.99 1.74 16.73
N PHE A 178 12.97 2.28 16.07
CA PHE A 178 11.59 1.99 16.45
C PHE A 178 11.22 0.59 15.96
N ILE A 179 10.75 -0.25 16.87
CA ILE A 179 10.38 -1.64 16.59
C ILE A 179 8.85 -1.74 16.61
N ALA A 180 8.27 -2.15 15.48
CA ALA A 180 6.83 -2.44 15.40
C ALA A 180 6.48 -3.55 16.40
N SER A 181 5.65 -3.23 17.39
CA SER A 181 5.41 -4.07 18.56
C SER A 181 3.91 -4.23 18.80
N SER A 182 3.49 -5.43 19.18
CA SER A 182 2.11 -5.79 19.48
C SER A 182 1.99 -6.17 20.95
N HIS A 183 0.97 -5.60 21.61
CA HIS A 183 0.62 -5.89 22.99
C HIS A 183 -0.58 -6.85 23.04
N ASN A 184 -0.56 -7.81 23.97
CA ASN A 184 -1.53 -8.90 24.10
C ASN A 184 -1.90 -9.51 22.74
N THR A 185 -0.87 -9.92 22.00
CA THR A 185 -0.97 -10.29 20.57
C THR A 185 -2.01 -11.38 20.30
N TYR A 186 -2.28 -12.24 21.27
CA TYR A 186 -3.22 -13.34 21.15
C TYR A 186 -4.70 -12.91 21.09
N LEU A 187 -5.07 -11.69 21.53
CA LEU A 187 -6.47 -11.26 21.63
C LEU A 187 -7.04 -10.75 20.30
N MET A 188 -8.24 -11.20 19.93
CA MET A 188 -9.01 -10.73 18.76
C MET A 188 -9.78 -9.42 19.01
N GLY A 189 -9.95 -9.03 20.28
CA GLY A 189 -10.86 -7.95 20.66
C GLY A 189 -10.54 -7.35 22.03
N ASP A 190 -11.55 -7.18 22.87
CA ASP A 190 -11.40 -6.56 24.19
C ASP A 190 -10.55 -7.38 25.18
N GLN A 191 -10.12 -6.71 26.24
CA GLN A 191 -9.22 -7.28 27.25
C GLN A 191 -9.92 -8.22 28.24
N LEU A 192 -11.25 -8.34 28.27
CA LEU A 192 -11.96 -9.03 29.35
C LEU A 192 -12.61 -10.35 28.90
N MET A 193 -13.19 -10.39 27.70
CA MET A 193 -14.04 -11.50 27.25
C MET A 193 -13.76 -11.97 25.82
N SER A 194 -12.83 -11.32 25.11
CA SER A 194 -12.57 -11.66 23.71
C SER A 194 -11.89 -13.02 23.53
N GLN A 195 -11.92 -13.50 22.29
CA GLN A 195 -11.26 -14.76 21.92
C GLN A 195 -9.75 -14.54 21.79
N SER A 196 -8.99 -15.48 22.35
CA SER A 196 -7.57 -15.67 22.04
C SER A 196 -7.43 -16.60 20.84
N ARG A 197 -6.61 -16.21 19.85
CA ARG A 197 -6.35 -17.01 18.65
C ARG A 197 -4.89 -17.02 18.26
N VAL A 198 -4.42 -18.19 17.86
CA VAL A 198 -3.07 -18.39 17.33
C VAL A 198 -2.87 -17.61 16.01
N ASP A 199 -3.91 -17.49 15.18
CA ASP A 199 -3.86 -16.75 13.91
C ASP A 199 -3.48 -15.27 14.08
N MET A 200 -3.70 -14.67 15.25
CA MET A 200 -3.30 -13.29 15.49
C MET A 200 -1.79 -13.08 15.39
N TYR A 201 -1.00 -14.05 15.85
CA TYR A 201 0.45 -14.02 15.68
C TYR A 201 0.85 -14.05 14.20
N ALA A 202 0.19 -14.90 13.40
CA ALA A 202 0.42 -14.96 11.96
C ALA A 202 0.07 -13.63 11.27
N TRP A 203 -1.04 -13.01 11.67
CA TRP A 203 -1.50 -11.75 11.09
C TRP A 203 -0.55 -10.59 11.39
N VAL A 204 -0.16 -10.38 12.65
CA VAL A 204 0.73 -9.26 13.01
C VAL A 204 2.13 -9.43 12.43
N LEU A 205 2.67 -10.65 12.37
CA LEU A 205 3.99 -10.90 11.79
C LEU A 205 3.99 -10.63 10.27
N GLN A 206 2.92 -11.00 9.56
CA GLN A 206 2.77 -10.69 8.13
C GLN A 206 2.51 -9.20 7.86
N ALA A 207 1.96 -8.46 8.83
CA ALA A 207 1.89 -7.00 8.79
C ALA A 207 3.23 -6.32 9.08
N GLY A 208 4.28 -7.08 9.44
CA GLY A 208 5.62 -6.57 9.70
C GLY A 208 5.96 -6.33 11.18
N CYS A 209 5.08 -6.68 12.11
CA CYS A 209 5.36 -6.61 13.55
C CYS A 209 6.59 -7.47 13.90
N ARG A 210 7.49 -6.94 14.74
CA ARG A 210 8.76 -7.55 15.15
C ARG A 210 8.87 -7.81 16.65
N CYS A 211 7.90 -7.40 17.46
CA CYS A 211 7.81 -7.78 18.86
C CYS A 211 6.39 -8.24 19.18
N VAL A 212 6.23 -9.47 19.66
CA VAL A 212 4.93 -10.06 20.00
C VAL A 212 4.92 -10.52 21.45
N GLU A 213 3.77 -10.39 22.08
CA GLU A 213 3.58 -10.67 23.50
C GLU A 213 2.85 -12.00 23.73
N VAL A 214 3.30 -12.77 24.72
CA VAL A 214 2.80 -14.11 25.05
C VAL A 214 2.66 -14.27 26.56
N ASP A 215 1.43 -14.13 27.06
CA ASP A 215 1.11 -14.23 28.49
C ASP A 215 0.92 -15.69 28.88
N CYS A 216 1.93 -16.27 29.49
CA CYS A 216 2.02 -17.70 29.75
C CYS A 216 1.51 -18.04 31.14
N TRP A 217 0.57 -18.98 31.22
CA TRP A 217 -0.03 -19.46 32.45
C TRP A 217 0.01 -20.99 32.53
N ASP A 218 -0.01 -21.53 33.76
CA ASP A 218 -0.13 -22.97 33.95
C ASP A 218 -1.46 -23.48 33.36
N GLY A 219 -1.38 -24.49 32.48
CA GLY A 219 -2.56 -25.18 31.97
C GLY A 219 -2.74 -26.58 32.57
N GLN A 220 -3.80 -27.27 32.12
CA GLN A 220 -4.12 -28.63 32.56
C GLN A 220 -3.12 -29.64 31.96
N ASP A 221 -2.99 -30.80 32.59
CA ASP A 221 -2.13 -31.91 32.15
C ASP A 221 -0.64 -31.54 31.96
N GLY A 222 -0.20 -30.44 32.59
CA GLY A 222 1.18 -29.95 32.49
C GLY A 222 1.49 -29.18 31.20
N GLU A 223 0.48 -28.84 30.41
CA GLU A 223 0.63 -28.07 29.16
C GLU A 223 0.45 -26.56 29.41
N PRO A 224 1.47 -25.72 29.12
CA PRO A 224 1.35 -24.27 29.27
C PRO A 224 0.35 -23.67 28.28
N ILE A 225 -0.40 -22.67 28.75
CA ILE A 225 -1.42 -21.97 27.96
C ILE A 225 -1.11 -20.48 27.87
N VAL A 226 -1.75 -19.82 26.90
CA VAL A 226 -1.68 -18.37 26.69
C VAL A 226 -3.09 -17.78 26.82
N HIS A 227 -3.25 -16.80 27.70
CA HIS A 227 -4.45 -15.99 27.84
C HIS A 227 -4.21 -14.78 28.73
N HIS A 228 -5.18 -13.86 28.77
CA HIS A 228 -5.13 -12.73 29.68
C HIS A 228 -5.57 -13.18 31.08
N GLY A 229 -4.64 -13.13 32.04
CA GLY A 229 -4.84 -13.60 33.40
C GLY A 229 -6.02 -12.94 34.11
N TYR A 230 -6.69 -13.68 34.99
CA TYR A 230 -7.83 -13.18 35.79
C TYR A 230 -9.02 -12.63 34.99
N THR A 231 -9.16 -13.01 33.72
CA THR A 231 -10.27 -12.60 32.83
C THR A 231 -11.04 -13.79 32.26
N LEU A 232 -12.05 -13.51 31.42
CA LEU A 232 -12.88 -14.51 30.73
C LEU A 232 -12.45 -14.75 29.28
N THR A 233 -11.28 -14.25 28.87
CA THR A 233 -10.74 -14.51 27.53
C THR A 233 -10.50 -16.00 27.30
N SER A 234 -10.69 -16.49 26.08
CA SER A 234 -10.40 -17.90 25.77
C SER A 234 -8.90 -18.21 25.86
N LYS A 235 -8.55 -19.49 25.93
CA LYS A 235 -7.18 -19.96 26.11
C LYS A 235 -6.70 -20.69 24.87
N ILE A 236 -5.42 -20.55 24.55
CA ILE A 236 -4.74 -21.28 23.47
C ILE A 236 -3.49 -21.95 24.03
N LEU A 237 -3.00 -23.01 23.39
CA LEU A 237 -1.78 -23.69 23.84
C LEU A 237 -0.55 -22.86 23.50
N PHE A 238 0.40 -22.79 24.42
CA PHE A 238 1.69 -22.14 24.18
C PHE A 238 2.43 -22.79 23.01
N LYS A 239 2.36 -24.13 22.90
CA LYS A 239 2.97 -24.89 21.80
C LYS A 239 2.50 -24.39 20.43
N ASP A 240 1.20 -24.27 20.22
CA ASP A 240 0.60 -23.84 18.95
C ASP A 240 0.99 -22.39 18.59
N VAL A 241 1.13 -21.54 19.62
CA VAL A 241 1.65 -20.17 19.46
C VAL A 241 3.09 -20.19 18.93
N ILE A 242 3.97 -20.97 19.54
CA ILE A 242 5.38 -21.05 19.12
C ILE A 242 5.51 -21.70 17.72
N GLU A 243 4.72 -22.73 17.39
CA GLU A 243 4.68 -23.32 16.05
C GLU A 243 4.26 -22.30 14.98
N THR A 244 3.28 -21.45 15.31
CA THR A 244 2.82 -20.39 14.40
C THR A 244 3.86 -19.30 14.23
N ILE A 245 4.47 -18.83 15.32
CA ILE A 245 5.56 -17.85 15.25
C ILE A 245 6.70 -18.40 14.39
N ASN A 246 7.11 -19.65 14.60
CA ASN A 246 8.16 -20.30 13.82
C ASN A 246 7.89 -20.24 12.30
N LYS A 247 6.64 -20.47 11.91
CA LYS A 247 6.19 -20.47 10.51
C LYS A 247 6.20 -19.07 9.88
N TYR A 248 5.75 -18.05 10.61
CA TYR A 248 5.49 -16.71 10.04
C TYR A 248 6.54 -15.65 10.38
N ALA A 249 7.45 -15.89 11.34
CA ALA A 249 8.39 -14.91 11.87
C ALA A 249 9.11 -14.11 10.78
N PHE A 250 9.57 -14.78 9.71
CA PHE A 250 10.44 -14.19 8.70
C PHE A 250 9.86 -14.11 7.28
N ILE A 251 8.54 -14.34 7.10
CA ILE A 251 7.94 -14.28 5.75
C ILE A 251 7.94 -12.85 5.19
N LYS A 252 7.59 -11.86 6.02
CA LYS A 252 7.51 -10.45 5.60
C LYS A 252 8.83 -9.70 5.72
N SER A 253 9.68 -10.09 6.66
CA SER A 253 10.91 -9.39 7.02
C SER A 253 11.90 -10.35 7.66
N ASP A 254 13.16 -10.31 7.24
CA ASP A 254 14.22 -11.18 7.78
C ASP A 254 14.80 -10.66 9.11
N TYR A 255 14.45 -9.44 9.53
CA TYR A 255 14.94 -8.85 10.77
C TYR A 255 14.39 -9.55 12.01
N PRO A 256 15.11 -9.49 13.15
CA PRO A 256 14.80 -10.28 14.33
C PRO A 256 13.37 -10.08 14.85
N VAL A 257 12.83 -11.14 15.44
CA VAL A 257 11.56 -11.12 16.17
C VAL A 257 11.85 -11.21 17.67
N ILE A 258 11.23 -10.36 18.47
CA ILE A 258 11.29 -10.40 19.93
C ILE A 258 10.02 -11.05 20.45
N LEU A 259 10.19 -12.10 21.25
CA LEU A 259 9.14 -12.77 21.99
C LEU A 259 9.14 -12.21 23.41
N SER A 260 8.16 -11.35 23.72
CA SER A 260 7.94 -10.82 25.07
C SER A 260 7.07 -11.82 25.83
N ILE A 261 7.68 -12.62 26.70
CA ILE A 261 6.99 -13.61 27.53
C ILE A 261 6.68 -12.99 28.88
N GLU A 262 5.40 -12.87 29.21
CA GLU A 262 4.95 -12.61 30.59
C GLU A 262 4.71 -13.97 31.26
N ASN A 263 5.52 -14.30 32.27
CA ASN A 263 5.60 -15.68 32.78
C ASN A 263 4.94 -15.86 34.15
N HIS A 264 3.79 -16.56 34.16
CA HIS A 264 3.04 -16.96 35.37
C HIS A 264 3.07 -18.47 35.62
N CYS A 265 3.85 -19.22 34.84
CA CYS A 265 3.92 -20.68 34.94
C CYS A 265 4.72 -21.14 36.17
N SER A 266 4.35 -22.30 36.71
CA SER A 266 5.14 -23.07 37.65
C SER A 266 6.46 -23.55 37.04
N VAL A 267 7.47 -23.83 37.87
CA VAL A 267 8.78 -24.32 37.40
C VAL A 267 8.69 -25.55 36.46
N PRO A 268 7.84 -26.57 36.73
CA PRO A 268 7.65 -27.68 35.79
C PRO A 268 7.17 -27.22 34.40
N GLN A 269 6.18 -26.33 34.33
CA GLN A 269 5.67 -25.84 33.05
C GLN A 269 6.61 -24.83 32.38
N GLN A 270 7.41 -24.07 33.14
CA GLN A 270 8.51 -23.26 32.58
C GLN A 270 9.55 -24.13 31.87
N LYS A 271 9.90 -25.30 32.43
CA LYS A 271 10.78 -26.26 31.74
C LYS A 271 10.15 -26.77 30.45
N LYS A 272 8.83 -27.01 30.45
CA LYS A 272 8.08 -27.40 29.27
C LYS A 272 8.06 -26.29 28.19
N MET A 273 7.88 -25.03 28.58
CA MET A 273 7.99 -23.88 27.68
C MET A 273 9.38 -23.78 27.05
N ALA A 274 10.45 -23.91 27.86
CA ALA A 274 11.82 -23.89 27.37
C ALA A 274 12.10 -25.05 26.39
N GLN A 275 11.55 -26.24 26.66
CA GLN A 275 11.61 -27.37 25.74
C GLN A 275 10.95 -27.03 24.40
N TYR A 276 9.71 -26.51 24.42
CA TYR A 276 9.01 -26.11 23.20
C TYR A 276 9.73 -25.02 22.40
N LEU A 277 10.23 -23.98 23.06
CA LEU A 277 11.02 -22.94 22.41
C LEU A 277 12.24 -23.54 21.71
N THR A 278 12.98 -24.42 22.37
CA THR A 278 14.20 -25.01 21.83
C THR A 278 13.91 -25.98 20.69
N GLU A 279 12.92 -26.86 20.84
CA GLU A 279 12.59 -27.90 19.85
C GLU A 279 11.93 -27.31 18.60
N ILE A 280 11.04 -26.33 18.76
CA ILE A 280 10.25 -25.78 17.65
C ILE A 280 11.02 -24.71 16.89
N LEU A 281 11.68 -23.79 17.60
CA LEU A 281 12.39 -22.67 16.96
C LEU A 281 13.78 -23.06 16.49
N GLY A 282 14.40 -24.08 17.08
CA GLY A 282 15.68 -24.62 16.65
C GLY A 282 16.77 -23.54 16.50
N ASP A 283 17.35 -23.46 15.31
CA ASP A 283 18.42 -22.52 14.96
C ASP A 283 17.96 -21.05 14.91
N LYS A 284 16.67 -20.79 14.80
CA LYS A 284 16.10 -19.43 14.87
C LYS A 284 16.15 -18.88 16.29
N LEU A 285 16.11 -19.73 17.32
CA LEU A 285 16.18 -19.26 18.71
C LEU A 285 17.59 -18.75 19.01
N GLU A 286 17.69 -17.48 19.45
CA GLU A 286 18.97 -16.92 19.84
C GLU A 286 19.31 -17.33 21.27
N LEU A 287 20.25 -18.28 21.39
CA LEU A 287 20.73 -18.82 22.66
C LEU A 287 22.13 -18.32 23.04
N SER A 288 22.86 -17.70 22.10
CA SER A 288 24.10 -17.04 22.50
C SER A 288 23.72 -15.95 23.48
N ASN A 289 24.42 -15.87 24.62
CA ASN A 289 24.25 -14.74 25.53
C ASN A 289 24.44 -13.49 24.67
N ILE A 290 23.35 -12.78 24.36
CA ILE A 290 23.34 -11.50 23.66
C ILE A 290 24.00 -10.52 24.61
N LYS A 291 25.32 -10.63 24.67
CA LYS A 291 26.13 -9.73 25.44
C LYS A 291 26.19 -8.48 24.61
N ALA A 292 25.93 -7.38 25.29
CA ALA A 292 26.40 -6.12 24.79
C ALA A 292 27.91 -6.27 24.50
N ASP A 293 28.40 -5.64 23.44
CA ASP A 293 29.83 -5.66 23.12
C ASP A 293 30.66 -5.13 24.32
N GLU A 294 32.00 -5.16 24.24
CA GLU A 294 32.85 -4.67 25.34
C GLU A 294 32.54 -3.21 25.75
N SER A 295 31.85 -2.46 24.90
CA SER A 295 31.38 -1.09 25.15
C SER A 295 29.94 -0.98 25.66
N GLY A 296 29.25 -2.10 25.89
CA GLY A 296 27.88 -2.12 26.39
C GLY A 296 26.80 -1.91 25.32
N ARG A 297 27.11 -2.06 24.02
CA ARG A 297 26.11 -1.89 22.93
C ARG A 297 25.45 -3.19 22.52
N LEU A 298 24.13 -3.15 22.34
CA LEU A 298 23.35 -4.26 21.80
C LEU A 298 23.74 -4.57 20.34
N PRO A 299 23.57 -5.82 19.86
CA PRO A 299 23.79 -6.14 18.46
C PRO A 299 22.84 -5.38 17.55
N SER A 300 23.21 -5.31 16.27
CA SER A 300 22.39 -4.67 15.25
C SER A 300 21.30 -5.60 14.70
N PRO A 301 20.21 -5.05 14.15
CA PRO A 301 19.22 -5.84 13.43
C PRO A 301 19.84 -6.69 12.31
N ALA A 302 20.87 -6.18 11.62
CA ALA A 302 21.53 -6.90 10.53
C ALA A 302 22.21 -8.20 10.99
N ILE A 303 22.88 -8.20 12.15
CA ILE A 303 23.55 -9.38 12.70
C ILE A 303 22.53 -10.42 13.20
N LEU A 304 21.37 -9.95 13.67
CA LEU A 304 20.31 -10.77 14.24
C LEU A 304 19.25 -11.21 13.22
N LYS A 305 19.51 -11.10 11.91
CA LYS A 305 18.59 -11.58 10.89
C LYS A 305 18.28 -13.07 11.06
N GLY A 306 17.00 -13.42 10.92
CA GLY A 306 16.50 -14.78 11.10
C GLY A 306 16.46 -15.27 12.56
N LYS A 307 16.72 -14.39 13.54
CA LYS A 307 16.77 -14.75 14.96
C LYS A 307 15.51 -14.32 15.73
N ILE A 308 15.11 -15.18 16.65
CA ILE A 308 14.04 -14.95 17.62
C ILE A 308 14.69 -14.77 18.99
N LEU A 309 14.49 -13.59 19.57
CA LEU A 309 15.01 -13.22 20.87
C LEU A 309 13.93 -13.42 21.91
N VAL A 310 14.26 -13.97 23.07
CA VAL A 310 13.29 -14.14 24.16
C VAL A 310 13.57 -13.10 25.24
N LYS A 311 12.58 -12.24 25.48
CA LYS A 311 12.52 -11.31 26.60
C LYS A 311 11.54 -11.89 27.61
N VAL A 312 12.00 -12.23 28.80
CA VAL A 312 11.12 -12.75 29.86
C VAL A 312 10.89 -11.66 30.90
N GLU A 313 9.63 -11.33 31.13
CA GLU A 313 9.21 -10.59 32.32
C GLU A 313 8.82 -11.61 33.40
N SER A 314 9.51 -11.53 34.53
CA SER A 314 9.17 -12.31 35.72
C SER A 314 8.60 -11.38 36.77
N GLU A 315 7.46 -11.70 37.36
CA GLU A 315 7.09 -11.13 38.65
C GLU A 315 8.18 -11.53 39.66
N LEU A 316 9.02 -10.57 40.05
CA LEU A 316 9.77 -10.66 41.28
C LEU A 316 8.74 -10.79 42.40
N LYS A 317 8.39 -12.03 42.79
CA LYS A 317 7.73 -12.29 44.07
C LYS A 317 8.64 -11.68 45.13
N ARG A 318 8.32 -10.45 45.55
CA ARG A 318 8.88 -9.85 46.75
C ARG A 318 8.54 -10.84 47.85
N LYS A 319 9.53 -11.63 48.27
CA LYS A 319 9.42 -12.45 49.47
C LYS A 319 9.11 -11.46 50.60
N ALA A 320 7.89 -11.52 51.12
CA ALA A 320 7.54 -10.92 52.40
C ALA A 320 8.26 -11.67 53.53
#